data_AF-A0A017HIG6-F1
#
_entry.id   AF-A0A017HIG6-F1
#
_cell.length_a   1.000
_cell.length_b   1.000
_cell.length_c   1.000
_cell.angle_alpha   90.00
_cell.angle_beta   90.00
_cell.angle_gamma   90.00
#
_symmetry.space_group_name_H-M   'P 1'
#
loop_
_entity.id
_entity.type
_entity.pdbx_description
1 polymer ?
#
loop_
_entity_poly.entity_id
_entity_poly.type
_entity_poly.pdbx_seq_one_letter_code
_entity_poly.pdbx_strand_id
1 'polypeptide(L)' 'MVPETDDRVNPLGIQGVGEIGIVGMNAAIANAVWHATSRRIRRLPIRIEELL' A
#
# COMPACT_ATOMS: atom_id res chain seq x y z
N MET A 1 17.68 7.76 11.45
CA MET A 1 16.28 8.22 11.47
C MET A 1 16.34 9.72 11.59
N VAL A 2 15.79 10.46 10.62
CA VAL A 2 15.72 11.93 10.73
C VAL A 2 14.64 12.23 11.77
N PRO A 3 14.91 13.06 12.80
CA PRO A 3 13.87 13.52 13.69
C PRO A 3 12.99 14.51 12.92
N GLU A 4 11.84 14.02 12.46
CA GLU A 4 10.76 14.85 11.92
C GLU A 4 9.73 15.04 13.04
N THR A 5 9.59 16.29 13.50
CA THR A 5 8.49 16.69 14.38
C THR A 5 7.46 17.40 13.52
N ASP A 6 6.25 16.83 13.43
CA ASP A 6 5.14 17.45 12.70
C ASP A 6 4.23 18.19 13.68
N ASP A 7 4.57 19.47 13.92
CA ASP A 7 3.84 20.36 14.82
C ASP A 7 2.47 20.79 14.27
N ARG A 8 2.14 20.43 13.02
CA ARG A 8 0.89 20.84 12.35
C ARG A 8 -0.27 19.90 12.66
N VAL A 9 0.01 18.66 13.07
CA VAL A 9 -1.02 17.63 13.30
C VAL A 9 -1.73 17.85 14.63
N ASN A 10 -0.96 17.96 15.71
CA ASN A 10 -1.43 18.19 17.08
C ASN A 10 -0.25 18.56 17.99
N PRO A 11 -0.50 19.13 19.19
CA PRO A 11 0.56 19.54 20.12
C PRO A 11 1.52 18.43 20.61
N LEU A 12 1.14 17.16 20.45
CA LEU A 12 1.98 16.02 20.82
C LEU A 12 2.81 15.49 19.63
N GLY A 13 2.58 16.00 18.41
CA GLY A 13 3.26 15.56 17.19
C GLY A 13 2.98 14.10 16.80
N ILE A 14 1.95 13.48 17.37
CA ILE A 14 1.66 12.05 17.15
C ILE A 14 0.76 11.82 15.95
N GLN A 15 0.97 10.72 15.23
CA GLN A 15 0.15 10.31 14.10
C GLN A 15 -0.29 8.85 14.23
N GLY A 16 -1.44 8.52 13.64
CA GLY A 16 -1.96 7.15 13.64
C GLY A 16 -1.20 6.25 12.66
N VAL A 17 -0.76 5.08 13.13
CA VAL A 17 -0.06 4.07 12.32
C VAL A 17 -0.82 2.75 12.19
N GLY A 18 -1.98 2.60 12.84
CA GLY A 18 -2.71 1.34 12.88
C GLY A 18 -3.18 0.87 11.49
N GLU A 19 -3.69 1.80 10.67
CA GLU A 19 -4.24 1.47 9.36
C GLU A 19 -3.24 1.70 8.22
N ILE A 20 -2.21 2.53 8.41
CA ILE A 20 -1.28 2.89 7.32
C ILE A 20 -0.53 1.68 6.76
N GLY A 21 -0.29 0.64 7.58
CA GLY A 21 0.41 -0.57 7.16
C GLY A 21 -0.33 -1.37 6.07
N ILE A 22 -1.67 -1.29 6.03
CA ILE A 22 -2.46 -1.97 5.00
C ILE A 22 -2.73 -1.08 3.77
N VAL A 23 -2.67 0.24 3.94
CA VAL A 23 -2.90 1.20 2.85
C VAL A 23 -1.86 0.99 1.75
N GLY A 24 -2.35 0.67 0.55
CA GLY A 24 -1.51 0.46 -0.64
C GLY A 24 -0.92 -0.94 -0.80
N MET A 25 -0.98 -1.82 0.21
CA MET A 25 -0.40 -3.17 0.14
C MET A 25 -0.96 -3.98 -1.05
N ASN A 26 -2.29 -4.01 -1.21
CA ASN A 26 -2.93 -4.72 -2.31
C ASN A 26 -2.56 -4.14 -3.69
N ALA A 27 -2.38 -2.83 -3.78
CA ALA A 27 -1.97 -2.16 -5.02
C ALA A 27 -0.50 -2.46 -5.37
N ALA A 28 0.38 -2.52 -4.37
CA ALA A 28 1.77 -2.92 -4.54
C ALA A 28 1.88 -4.36 -5.07
N ILE A 29 1.11 -5.29 -4.49
CA ILE A 29 1.02 -6.68 -4.99
C ILE A 29 0.48 -6.71 -6.42
N ALA A 30 -0.59 -5.98 -6.73
CA ALA A 30 -1.13 -5.91 -8.10
C ALA A 30 -0.13 -5.32 -9.10
N ASN A 31 0.68 -4.34 -8.71
CA ASN A 31 1.78 -3.81 -9.52
C ASN A 31 2.87 -4.85 -9.74
N ALA A 32 3.22 -5.64 -8.72
CA ALA A 32 4.20 -6.71 -8.84
C ALA A 32 3.73 -7.82 -9.81
N VAL A 33 2.46 -8.20 -9.74
CA VAL A 33 1.85 -9.14 -10.70
C VAL A 33 1.90 -8.57 -12.11
N TRP A 34 1.55 -7.30 -12.30
CA TRP A 34 1.65 -6.64 -13.60
C TRP A 34 3.09 -6.59 -14.12
N HIS A 35 4.06 -6.28 -13.25
CA HIS A 35 5.48 -6.29 -13.61
C HIS A 35 5.97 -7.68 -14.06
N ALA A 36 5.54 -8.73 -13.36
CA ALA A 36 5.98 -10.11 -13.66
C ALA A 36 5.28 -10.73 -14.89
N THR A 37 4.06 -10.31 -15.21
CA THR A 37 3.21 -11.01 -16.20
C THR A 37 2.74 -10.13 -17.35
N SER A 38 2.97 -8.81 -17.27
CA SER A 38 2.35 -7.78 -18.14
C SER A 38 0.80 -7.78 -18.12
N ARG A 39 0.14 -8.60 -17.30
CA ARG A 39 -1.33 -8.62 -17.15
C ARG A 39 -1.75 -7.70 -16.02
N ARG A 40 -2.63 -6.74 -16.32
CA ARG A 40 -3.12 -5.75 -15.34
C ARG A 40 -4.50 -6.15 -14.80
N ILE A 41 -4.53 -6.71 -13.60
CA ILE A 41 -5.76 -7.05 -12.89
C ILE A 41 -6.15 -5.89 -11.96
N ARG A 42 -7.40 -5.42 -12.06
CA ARG A 42 -7.92 -4.27 -11.29
C ARG A 42 -8.98 -4.66 -10.26
N ARG A 43 -9.47 -5.89 -10.33
CA ARG A 43 -10.49 -6.43 -9.42
C ARG A 43 -9.79 -7.35 -8.43
N LEU A 44 -10.07 -7.15 -7.15
CA LEU A 44 -9.57 -8.01 -6.09
C LEU A 44 -10.65 -9.04 -5.70
N PRO A 45 -10.25 -10.21 -5.17
CA PRO A 45 -8.89 -10.71 -5.05
C PRO A 45 -8.31 -11.14 -6.42
N ILE A 46 -6.98 -11.06 -6.58
CA ILE A 46 -6.28 -11.62 -7.75
C ILE A 46 -6.20 -13.14 -7.58
N ARG A 47 -6.84 -13.89 -8.47
CA ARG A 47 -6.82 -15.36 -8.45
C ARG A 47 -5.96 -15.91 -9.60
N ILE A 48 -5.57 -17.18 -9.49
CA ILE A 48 -4.70 -17.84 -10.49
C ILE A 48 -5.39 -17.96 -11.86
N GLU A 49 -6.71 -18.13 -11.89
CA GLU A 49 -7.50 -18.18 -13.13
C GLU A 49 -7.44 -16.86 -13.92
N GLU A 50 -7.11 -15.75 -13.25
CA GLU A 50 -6.90 -14.46 -13.91
C GLU A 50 -5.49 -14.31 -14.50
N LEU A 51 -4.59 -15.30 -14.30
CA LEU A 51 -3.21 -15.34 -14.77
C LEU A 51 -2.91 -16.50 -15.74
N LEU A 52 -3.80 -17.49 -15.84
CA LEU A 52 -3.81 -18.51 -16.89
C LEU A 52 -4.41 -17.96 -18.19
#